data_AF-A0A2X3EVF1-F1
#
_entry.id   AF-A0A2X3EVF1-F1
#
_cell.length_a   1.000
_cell.length_b   1.000
_cell.length_c   1.000
_cell.angle_alpha   90.00
_cell.angle_beta   90.00
_cell.angle_gamma   90.00
#
_symmetry.space_group_name_H-M   'P 1'
#
loop_
_entity.id
_entity.type
_entity.pdbx_description
1 polymer ?
#
loop_
_entity_poly.entity_id
_entity_poly.type
_entity_poly.pdbx_seq_one_letter_code
_entity_poly.pdbx_strand_id
1 'polypeptide(L)'
;MLLVGDSLGMTVQGHDSTLPVTVEDIAYHTRAVRRGAPNSLLLCRPAVHAYATPEQTFANAAIVMRAGANMVKLEGGAWLADTVRMLAERAVPVCGHLGLTPQSVNVFGGYKVQGRGDAAQTLFEDALALEAAGAQLLVLECVPLNWRSASPTL
;
A
#
# COMPACT_ATOMS: atom_id res chain seq x y z
N MET A 1 6.87 -14.05 -2.04
CA MET A 1 6.10 -12.81 -2.29
C MET A 1 7.01 -11.81 -2.95
N LEU A 2 6.56 -11.15 -4.02
CA LEU A 2 7.29 -10.08 -4.70
C LEU A 2 6.43 -8.82 -4.71
N LEU A 3 7.06 -7.65 -4.68
CA LEU A 3 6.38 -6.36 -4.73
C LEU A 3 6.94 -5.54 -5.90
N VAL A 4 6.07 -5.16 -6.83
CA VAL A 4 6.33 -4.05 -7.76
C VAL A 4 5.83 -2.78 -7.09
N GLY A 5 6.76 -2.10 -6.41
CA GLY A 5 6.49 -0.87 -5.69
C GLY A 5 6.84 0.37 -6.50
N ASP A 6 6.22 1.50 -6.14
CA ASP A 6 6.57 2.83 -6.63
C ASP A 6 8.00 3.28 -6.24
N SER A 7 8.70 2.52 -5.39
CA SER A 7 10.15 2.65 -5.16
C SER A 7 10.97 2.53 -6.46
N LEU A 8 10.40 1.97 -7.52
CA LEU A 8 10.99 2.00 -8.87
C LEU A 8 11.23 3.43 -9.37
N GLY A 9 10.45 4.42 -8.91
CA GLY A 9 10.66 5.83 -9.25
C GLY A 9 12.05 6.32 -8.87
N MET A 10 12.57 5.85 -7.75
CA MET A 10 13.91 6.21 -7.30
C MET A 10 14.95 5.22 -7.80
N THR A 11 14.70 3.92 -7.67
CA THR A 11 15.70 2.87 -7.92
C THR A 11 15.90 2.52 -9.39
N VAL A 12 14.91 2.78 -10.24
CA VAL A 12 14.95 2.49 -11.68
C VAL A 12 14.89 3.77 -12.51
N GLN A 13 13.95 4.67 -12.21
CA GLN A 13 13.77 5.92 -12.98
C GLN A 13 14.72 7.04 -12.53
N GLY A 14 15.32 6.94 -11.35
CA GLY A 14 16.31 7.92 -10.85
C GLY A 14 15.70 9.23 -10.35
N HIS A 15 14.40 9.26 -10.04
CA HIS A 15 13.74 10.40 -9.40
C HIS A 15 14.15 10.55 -7.93
N ASP A 16 13.92 11.73 -7.37
CA ASP A 16 14.16 12.06 -5.96
C ASP A 16 13.06 11.56 -5.01
N SER A 17 11.93 11.15 -5.56
CA SER A 17 10.75 10.66 -4.85
C SER A 17 9.96 9.67 -5.72
N THR A 18 8.95 9.01 -5.14
CA THR A 18 8.08 8.07 -5.87
C THR A 18 6.90 8.76 -6.56
N LEU A 19 6.72 10.07 -6.38
CA LEU A 19 5.57 10.82 -6.89
C LEU A 19 5.43 10.83 -8.43
N PRO A 20 6.51 10.83 -9.23
CA PRO A 20 6.39 10.83 -10.69
C PRO A 20 5.94 9.50 -11.30
N VAL A 21 5.96 8.40 -10.54
CA VAL A 21 5.58 7.06 -11.05
C VAL A 21 4.12 7.08 -11.51
N THR A 22 3.84 6.45 -12.64
CA THR A 22 2.49 6.33 -13.20
C THR A 22 1.91 4.92 -13.02
N VAL A 23 0.60 4.76 -13.26
CA VAL A 23 -0.04 3.42 -13.27
C VAL A 23 0.51 2.56 -14.41
N GLU A 24 0.84 3.18 -15.54
CA GLU A 24 1.46 2.55 -16.70
C GLU A 24 2.84 1.98 -16.38
N ASP A 25 3.67 2.71 -15.63
CA ASP A 25 4.97 2.24 -15.16
C ASP A 25 4.83 0.99 -14.30
N ILE A 26 3.93 1.04 -13.30
CA ILE A 26 3.64 -0.10 -12.43
C ILE A 26 3.16 -1.28 -13.27
N ALA A 27 2.25 -1.08 -14.22
CA ALA A 27 1.73 -2.14 -15.07
C ALA A 27 2.83 -2.73 -15.98
N TYR A 28 3.74 -1.90 -16.52
CA TYR A 28 4.88 -2.37 -17.31
C TYR A 28 5.80 -3.28 -16.49
N HIS A 29 6.22 -2.83 -15.30
CA HIS A 29 7.07 -3.63 -14.43
C HIS A 29 6.36 -4.87 -13.89
N THR A 30 5.05 -4.81 -13.65
CA THR A 30 4.23 -5.97 -13.27
C THR A 30 4.27 -7.06 -14.34
N ARG A 31 4.09 -6.70 -15.62
CA ARG A 31 4.20 -7.67 -16.74
C ARG A 31 5.59 -8.29 -16.82
N ALA A 32 6.64 -7.48 -16.62
CA ALA A 32 8.01 -7.97 -16.63
C ALA A 32 8.27 -8.99 -15.51
N VAL A 33 7.88 -8.66 -14.28
CA VAL A 33 8.06 -9.55 -13.12
C VAL A 33 7.22 -10.82 -13.26
N ARG A 34 5.96 -10.73 -13.70
CA ARG A 34 5.11 -11.93 -13.88
C ARG A 34 5.73 -12.94 -14.85
N ARG A 35 6.37 -12.48 -15.93
CA ARG A 35 7.07 -13.39 -16.88
C ARG A 35 8.24 -14.12 -16.22
N GLY A 36 9.00 -13.43 -15.37
CA GLY A 36 10.15 -14.01 -14.66
C GLY A 36 9.79 -14.85 -13.43
N ALA A 37 8.61 -14.62 -12.85
CA ALA A 37 8.15 -15.26 -11.62
C ALA A 37 6.68 -15.71 -11.72
N PRO A 38 6.36 -16.69 -12.59
CA PRO A 38 4.98 -17.04 -12.96
C PRO A 38 4.13 -17.53 -11.78
N ASN A 39 4.76 -18.14 -10.77
CA ASN A 39 4.06 -18.77 -9.64
C ASN A 39 4.13 -17.97 -8.32
N SER A 40 4.78 -16.80 -8.33
CA SER A 40 4.91 -15.97 -7.12
C SER A 40 3.63 -15.18 -6.85
N LEU A 41 3.29 -15.03 -5.56
CA LEU A 41 2.36 -13.98 -5.11
C LEU A 41 2.99 -12.61 -5.41
N LEU A 42 2.39 -11.89 -6.34
CA LEU A 42 2.86 -10.60 -6.86
C LEU A 42 1.94 -9.47 -6.40
N LEU A 43 2.45 -8.62 -5.52
CA LEU A 43 1.79 -7.40 -5.09
C LEU A 43 2.24 -6.24 -5.99
N CYS A 44 1.34 -5.30 -6.24
CA CYS A 44 1.65 -4.06 -6.94
C CYS A 44 1.12 -2.86 -6.16
N ARG A 45 1.93 -1.81 -6.03
CA ARG A 45 1.50 -0.54 -5.43
C ARG A 45 1.11 0.43 -6.54
N PRO A 46 -0.15 0.89 -6.64
CA PRO A 46 -0.51 1.98 -7.54
C PRO A 46 0.30 3.25 -7.22
N ALA A 47 0.53 4.06 -8.25
CA ALA A 47 1.15 5.38 -8.13
C ALA A 47 0.45 6.30 -7.12
N VAL A 48 1.15 7.33 -6.64
CA VAL A 48 0.54 8.35 -5.79
C VAL A 48 -0.70 8.95 -6.47
N HIS A 49 -1.75 9.22 -5.69
CA HIS A 49 -3.05 9.71 -6.18
C HIS A 49 -3.80 8.80 -7.17
N ALA A 50 -3.29 7.60 -7.49
CA ALA A 50 -4.01 6.62 -8.30
C ALA A 50 -5.16 5.93 -7.54
N TYR A 51 -5.42 6.35 -6.31
CA TYR A 51 -6.43 5.78 -5.43
C TYR A 51 -7.18 6.85 -4.60
N ALA A 52 -7.43 8.02 -5.19
CA ALA A 52 -8.08 9.13 -4.49
C ALA A 52 -9.58 8.88 -4.21
N THR A 53 -10.25 8.07 -5.04
CA THR A 53 -11.64 7.62 -4.79
C THR A 53 -11.74 6.10 -4.98
N PRO A 54 -12.75 5.42 -4.40
CA PRO A 54 -12.96 3.99 -4.61
C PRO A 54 -13.07 3.60 -6.09
N GLU A 55 -13.78 4.38 -6.90
CA GLU A 55 -14.00 4.12 -8.34
C GLU A 55 -12.70 4.24 -9.13
N GLN A 56 -11.94 5.32 -8.89
CA GLN A 56 -10.64 5.52 -9.52
C GLN A 56 -9.67 4.41 -9.11
N THR A 57 -9.67 4.05 -7.82
CA THR A 57 -8.83 2.98 -7.31
C THR A 57 -9.15 1.65 -7.99
N PHE A 58 -10.44 1.31 -8.13
CA PHE A 58 -10.86 0.09 -8.80
C PHE A 58 -10.45 0.07 -10.27
N ALA A 59 -10.62 1.19 -10.99
CA ALA A 59 -10.19 1.30 -12.39
C ALA A 59 -8.69 1.07 -12.55
N ASN A 60 -7.87 1.68 -11.68
CA ASN A 60 -6.42 1.52 -11.69
C ASN A 60 -5.97 0.12 -11.23
N ALA A 61 -6.63 -0.44 -10.22
CA ALA A 61 -6.39 -1.80 -9.77
C ALA A 61 -6.64 -2.80 -10.91
N ALA A 62 -7.72 -2.64 -11.67
CA ALA A 62 -8.02 -3.51 -12.81
C ALA A 62 -6.91 -3.50 -13.87
N ILE A 63 -6.21 -2.38 -14.08
CA ILE A 63 -5.07 -2.29 -15.01
C ILE A 63 -3.91 -3.17 -14.53
N VAL A 64 -3.51 -3.04 -13.27
CA VAL A 64 -2.36 -3.79 -12.73
C VAL A 64 -2.69 -5.27 -12.49
N MET A 65 -3.93 -5.59 -12.16
CA MET A 65 -4.41 -6.98 -12.07
C MET A 65 -4.34 -7.67 -13.44
N ARG A 66 -4.79 -7.01 -14.52
CA ARG A 66 -4.63 -7.52 -15.90
C ARG A 66 -3.15 -7.61 -16.33
N ALA A 67 -2.29 -6.78 -15.76
CA ALA A 67 -0.84 -6.84 -15.99
C ALA A 67 -0.17 -8.06 -15.31
N GLY A 68 -0.87 -8.75 -14.41
CA GLY A 68 -0.41 -9.97 -13.75
C GLY A 68 -0.23 -9.88 -12.24
N ALA A 69 -0.67 -8.78 -11.61
CA ALA A 69 -0.71 -8.68 -10.15
C ALA A 69 -1.73 -9.67 -9.56
N ASN A 70 -1.48 -10.13 -8.33
CA ASN A 70 -2.45 -10.89 -7.54
C ASN A 70 -3.14 -10.02 -6.49
N MET A 71 -2.53 -8.89 -6.12
CA MET A 71 -2.96 -8.06 -5.01
C MET A 71 -2.46 -6.63 -5.21
N VAL A 72 -3.26 -5.65 -4.79
CA VAL A 72 -2.83 -4.24 -4.76
C VAL A 72 -2.41 -3.83 -3.36
N LYS A 73 -1.42 -2.94 -3.26
CA LYS A 73 -0.95 -2.39 -1.99
C LYS A 73 -1.27 -0.90 -1.90
N LEU A 74 -2.02 -0.48 -0.88
CA LEU A 74 -2.46 0.91 -0.70
C LEU A 74 -1.87 1.50 0.58
N GLU A 75 -1.48 2.78 0.55
CA GLU A 75 -0.98 3.50 1.73
C GLU A 75 -2.05 4.40 2.33
N GLY A 76 -2.35 4.20 3.61
CA GLY A 76 -3.36 4.98 4.33
C GLY A 76 -4.04 4.17 5.41
N GLY A 77 -4.61 4.88 6.39
CA GLY A 77 -5.35 4.33 7.53
C GLY A 77 -6.84 4.10 7.27
N ALA A 78 -7.64 4.31 8.30
CA ALA A 78 -9.09 4.08 8.30
C ALA A 78 -9.85 4.81 7.18
N TRP A 79 -9.33 5.93 6.68
CA TRP A 79 -9.95 6.66 5.55
C TRP A 79 -10.02 5.84 4.25
N LEU A 80 -9.21 4.78 4.11
CA LEU A 80 -9.26 3.86 2.97
C LEU A 80 -10.29 2.74 3.14
N ALA A 81 -10.99 2.61 4.28
CA ALA A 81 -11.86 1.46 4.55
C ALA A 81 -12.92 1.23 3.47
N ASP A 82 -13.55 2.29 2.94
CA ASP A 82 -14.54 2.16 1.88
C ASP A 82 -13.92 1.72 0.55
N THR A 83 -12.74 2.24 0.22
CA THR A 83 -11.96 1.79 -0.95
C THR A 83 -11.58 0.32 -0.83
N VAL A 84 -11.04 -0.10 0.33
CA VAL A 84 -10.65 -1.50 0.57
C VAL A 84 -11.84 -2.43 0.46
N ARG A 85 -12.97 -2.07 1.06
CA ARG A 85 -14.21 -2.87 0.98
C ARG A 85 -14.69 -3.02 -0.46
N MET A 86 -14.73 -1.92 -1.21
CA MET A 86 -15.15 -1.94 -2.61
C MET A 86 -14.29 -2.89 -3.46
N LEU A 87 -12.97 -2.82 -3.28
CA LEU A 87 -12.00 -3.67 -3.98
C LEU A 87 -12.17 -5.14 -3.61
N ALA A 88 -12.25 -5.45 -2.31
CA ALA A 88 -12.38 -6.82 -1.81
C ALA A 88 -13.66 -7.49 -2.33
N GLU A 89 -14.80 -6.79 -2.27
CA GLU A 89 -16.09 -7.24 -2.81
C GLU A 89 -16.05 -7.52 -4.33
N ARG A 90 -15.17 -6.82 -5.06
CA ARG A 90 -15.02 -6.94 -6.52
C ARG A 90 -13.80 -7.79 -6.91
N ALA A 91 -13.39 -8.69 -6.01
CA ALA A 91 -12.34 -9.68 -6.23
C ALA A 91 -10.94 -9.07 -6.51
N VAL A 92 -10.64 -7.91 -5.93
CA VAL A 92 -9.29 -7.34 -5.91
C VAL A 92 -8.72 -7.48 -4.48
N PRO A 93 -7.81 -8.43 -4.22
CA PRO A 93 -7.12 -8.55 -2.94
C PRO A 93 -6.35 -7.27 -2.60
N VAL A 94 -6.37 -6.89 -1.32
CA VAL A 94 -5.71 -5.68 -0.83
C VAL A 94 -4.71 -5.99 0.28
N CYS A 95 -3.52 -5.39 0.15
CA CYS A 95 -2.55 -5.23 1.23
C CYS A 95 -2.59 -3.78 1.72
N GLY A 96 -2.93 -3.56 2.99
CA GLY A 96 -2.81 -2.26 3.61
C GLY A 96 -1.35 -1.90 3.89
N HIS A 97 -1.06 -0.61 4.08
CA HIS A 97 0.24 -0.12 4.48
C HIS A 97 0.11 1.06 5.44
N LEU A 98 0.63 0.86 6.65
CA LEU A 98 0.61 1.81 7.74
C LEU A 98 2.02 2.06 8.28
N GLY A 99 2.13 3.06 9.17
CA GLY A 99 3.40 3.56 9.64
C GLY A 99 3.92 4.63 8.70
N LEU A 100 5.19 4.57 8.34
CA LEU A 100 5.77 5.46 7.33
C LEU A 100 5.20 5.11 5.96
N THR A 101 4.41 6.01 5.39
CA THR A 101 3.88 5.92 4.03
C THR A 101 4.64 6.90 3.11
N PRO A 102 5.63 6.44 2.32
CA PRO A 102 6.46 7.31 1.47
C PRO A 102 5.70 8.26 0.55
N GLN A 103 4.48 7.91 0.11
CA GLN A 103 3.66 8.80 -0.71
C GLN A 103 3.23 10.07 0.04
N SER A 104 3.27 10.04 1.37
CA SER A 104 2.98 11.17 2.26
C SER A 104 4.24 11.90 2.73
N VAL A 105 5.41 11.70 2.08
CA VAL A 105 6.70 12.29 2.51
C VAL A 105 6.65 13.81 2.69
N ASN A 106 5.88 14.53 1.85
CA ASN A 106 5.72 15.97 1.96
C ASN A 106 4.88 16.38 3.19
N VAL A 107 3.90 15.55 3.59
CA VAL A 107 3.10 15.76 4.81
C VAL A 107 3.94 15.47 6.05
N PHE A 108 4.75 14.41 6.03
CA PHE A 108 5.65 14.07 7.13
C PHE A 108 6.87 15.01 7.24
N GLY A 109 7.21 15.72 6.16
CA GLY A 109 8.44 16.48 6.04
C GLY A 109 9.67 15.57 6.15
N GLY A 110 9.65 14.44 5.44
CA GLY A 110 10.74 13.45 5.37
C GLY A 110 10.39 12.07 5.95
N TYR A 111 11.33 11.14 5.84
CA TYR A 111 11.18 9.74 6.28
C TYR A 111 11.43 9.61 7.78
N LYS A 112 10.34 9.64 8.57
CA LYS A 112 10.38 9.64 10.05
C LYS A 112 9.63 8.44 10.62
N VAL A 113 10.09 7.94 11.77
CA VAL A 113 9.43 6.88 12.54
C VAL A 113 8.01 7.31 12.92
N GLN A 114 7.02 6.44 12.69
CA GLN A 114 5.61 6.68 12.99
C GLN A 114 5.13 5.82 14.18
N GLY A 115 3.98 6.14 14.77
CA GLY A 115 3.38 5.31 15.84
C GLY A 115 4.12 5.38 17.18
N ARG A 116 4.60 6.57 17.58
CA ARG A 116 5.18 6.82 18.90
C ARG A 116 4.13 7.39 19.85
N GLY A 117 4.20 7.03 21.14
CA GLY A 117 3.25 7.51 22.15
C GLY A 117 1.82 7.21 21.75
N ASP A 118 0.94 8.20 21.88
CA ASP A 118 -0.50 8.05 21.62
C ASP A 118 -0.81 7.73 20.15
N ALA A 119 0.08 8.05 19.20
CA ALA A 119 -0.10 7.72 17.79
C ALA A 119 -0.06 6.21 17.51
N ALA A 120 0.43 5.40 18.45
CA ALA A 120 0.41 3.95 18.34
C ALA A 120 -1.01 3.37 18.42
N GLN A 121 -1.91 4.01 19.17
CA GLN A 121 -3.30 3.62 19.26
C GLN A 121 -4.02 3.86 17.93
N THR A 122 -3.82 5.03 17.30
CA THR A 122 -4.36 5.32 15.96
C THR A 122 -3.87 4.31 14.94
N LEU A 123 -2.57 3.95 14.96
CA LEU A 123 -2.01 2.93 14.07
C LEU A 123 -2.69 1.56 14.25
N PHE A 124 -3.03 1.20 15.49
CA PHE A 124 -3.74 -0.04 15.79
C PHE A 124 -5.18 -0.01 15.29
N GLU A 125 -5.90 1.10 15.53
CA GLU A 125 -7.27 1.31 15.05
C GLU A 125 -7.34 1.31 13.53
N ASP A 126 -6.38 1.94 12.86
CA ASP A 126 -6.25 1.91 11.40
C ASP A 126 -6.03 0.48 10.89
N ALA A 127 -5.20 -0.32 11.56
CA ALA A 127 -4.96 -1.71 11.19
C ALA A 127 -6.25 -2.54 11.28
N LEU A 128 -7.01 -2.39 12.37
CA LEU A 128 -8.29 -3.07 12.56
C LEU A 128 -9.35 -2.60 11.55
N ALA A 129 -9.38 -1.29 11.24
CA ALA A 129 -10.31 -0.75 10.25
C ALA A 129 -10.05 -1.32 8.85
N LEU A 130 -8.77 -1.45 8.45
CA LEU A 130 -8.40 -2.05 7.17
C LEU A 130 -8.68 -3.56 7.13
N GLU A 131 -8.38 -4.29 8.21
CA GLU A 131 -8.71 -5.72 8.33
C GLU A 131 -10.23 -5.93 8.22
N ALA A 132 -11.02 -5.17 8.98
CA ALA A 132 -12.48 -5.25 8.94
C ALA A 132 -13.07 -4.85 7.58
N ALA A 133 -12.39 -3.99 6.83
CA ALA A 133 -12.76 -3.64 5.45
C ALA A 133 -12.41 -4.73 4.43
N GLY A 134 -11.64 -5.76 4.79
CA GLY A 134 -11.28 -6.88 3.93
C GLY A 134 -9.85 -6.87 3.41
N ALA A 135 -8.95 -6.07 3.98
CA ALA A 135 -7.52 -6.21 3.70
C ALA A 135 -7.02 -7.58 4.19
N GLN A 136 -6.26 -8.27 3.33
CA GLN A 136 -5.78 -9.64 3.61
C GLN A 136 -4.31 -9.68 4.04
N LEU A 137 -3.59 -8.57 3.84
CA LEU A 137 -2.22 -8.36 4.29
C LEU A 137 -2.06 -6.93 4.80
N LEU A 138 -1.07 -6.73 5.67
CA LEU A 138 -0.70 -5.42 6.19
C LEU A 138 0.82 -5.28 6.19
N VAL A 139 1.33 -4.15 5.70
CA VAL A 139 2.71 -3.71 5.91
C VAL A 139 2.73 -2.67 7.02
N LEU A 140 3.67 -2.81 7.95
CA LEU A 140 4.01 -1.80 8.94
C LEU A 140 5.44 -1.33 8.68
N GLU A 141 5.61 -0.07 8.31
CA GLU A 141 6.92 0.49 7.95
C GLU A 141 7.38 1.52 9.00
N CYS A 142 8.64 1.40 9.44
CA CYS A 142 9.26 2.34 10.38
C CYS A 142 8.42 2.64 11.64
N VAL A 143 7.86 1.58 12.25
CA VAL A 143 7.15 1.63 13.53
C VAL A 143 8.03 1.10 14.66
N PRO A 144 7.93 1.60 15.91
CA PRO A 144 8.63 1.04 17.06
C PRO A 144 8.28 -0.45 17.22
N LEU A 145 9.26 -1.28 17.59
CA LEU A 145 9.01 -2.71 17.90
C LEU A 145 7.92 -2.88 18.96
N ASN A 146 7.89 -1.95 19.90
CA ASN A 146 7.01 -1.96 21.05
C ASN A 146 5.73 -1.14 20.84
N TRP A 147 5.33 -0.87 19.59
CA TRP A 147 4.15 -0.06 19.25
C TRP A 147 2.84 -0.56 19.89
N ARG A 148 2.72 -1.85 20.21
CA ARG A 148 1.57 -2.41 20.97
C ARG A 148 1.72 -2.42 22.49
N SER A 149 2.95 -2.30 23.01
CA SER A 149 3.23 -2.50 24.44
C SER A 149 2.69 -1.41 25.38
N ALA A 150 2.07 -0.37 24.83
CA ALA A 150 1.34 0.64 25.60
C ALA A 150 -0.13 0.25 25.88
N SER A 151 -0.64 -0.86 25.34
CA SER A 151 -1.96 -1.39 25.68
C SER A 151 -1.82 -2.64 26.56
N PRO A 152 -2.23 -2.62 27.85
CA PRO A 152 -2.06 -3.75 28.77
C PRO A 152 -3.01 -4.93 28.53
N THR A 153 -3.79 -4.94 27.44
CA THR A 153 -4.88 -5.92 27.27
C THR A 153 -5.03 -6.31 25.80
N LEU A 154 -4.14 -7.22 25.38
CA LEU A 154 -4.37 -8.35 24.45
C LEU A 154 -3.09 -9.19 24.36
#